data_AF-A0A7C3Q276-F1
#
_entry.id   AF-A0A7C3Q276-F1
#
_cell.length_a   1.000
_cell.length_b   1.000
_cell.length_c   1.000
_cell.angle_alpha   90.00
_cell.angle_beta   90.00
_cell.angle_gamma   90.00
#
_symmetry.space_group_name_H-M   'P 1'
#
loop_
_entity.id
_entity.type
_entity.pdbx_description
1 polymer ?
#
loop_
_entity_poly.entity_id
_entity_poly.type
_entity_poly.pdbx_seq_one_letter_code
_entity_poly.pdbx_strand_id
1 'polypeptide(L)'
;MLAHFQERVEQLARMTVLTDVADLPGLVALQEQATSLASELDEGNATEVAELARQIGKLAEGIVLRTLPDVDAAFQEIGKVIDRLQASAPPSGDAASNPVPDAPSTTTDMELVSSWISSCDG
;
A
#
# COMPACT_ATOMS: atom_id res chain seq x y z
N MET A 1 -9.41 10.65 -9.63
CA MET A 1 -9.11 9.22 -9.87
C MET A 1 -7.86 8.78 -9.09
N LEU A 2 -6.74 9.51 -9.16
CA LEU A 2 -5.48 9.15 -8.47
C LEU A 2 -5.52 9.22 -6.92
N ALA A 3 -6.20 10.21 -6.32
CA ALA A 3 -6.30 10.29 -4.86
C ALA A 3 -7.04 9.09 -4.24
N HIS A 4 -8.09 8.60 -4.92
CA HIS A 4 -8.81 7.40 -4.50
C HIS A 4 -7.97 6.13 -4.66
N PHE A 5 -7.09 6.07 -5.66
CA PHE A 5 -6.20 4.92 -5.86
C PHE A 5 -5.26 4.73 -4.66
N GLN A 6 -4.59 5.79 -4.21
CA GLN A 6 -3.65 5.71 -3.09
C GLN A 6 -4.34 5.30 -1.79
N GLU A 7 -5.52 5.85 -1.51
CA GLU A 7 -6.34 5.47 -0.35
C GLU A 7 -6.76 3.99 -0.40
N ARG A 8 -7.16 3.47 -1.57
CA ARG A 8 -7.54 2.06 -1.72
C ARG A 8 -6.37 1.09 -1.59
N VAL A 9 -5.19 1.47 -2.10
CA VAL A 9 -3.98 0.66 -1.90
C VAL A 9 -3.56 0.65 -0.43
N GLU A 10 -3.70 1.77 0.27
CA GLU A 10 -3.45 1.83 1.71
C GLU A 10 -4.46 0.99 2.51
N GLN A 11 -5.74 0.99 2.12
CA GLN A 11 -6.75 0.11 2.70
C GLN A 11 -6.41 -1.36 2.49
N LEU A 12 -5.97 -1.76 1.29
CA LEU A 12 -5.50 -3.13 1.02
C LEU A 12 -4.31 -3.49 1.91
N ALA A 13 -3.32 -2.60 2.05
CA ALA A 13 -2.17 -2.82 2.94
C ALA A 13 -2.59 -3.06 4.39
N ARG A 14 -3.50 -2.22 4.90
CA ARG A 14 -4.02 -2.34 6.27
C ARG A 14 -4.78 -3.66 6.46
N MET A 15 -5.60 -4.06 5.49
CA MET A 15 -6.30 -5.34 5.53
C MET A 15 -5.33 -6.51 5.57
N THR A 16 -4.32 -6.53 4.70
CA THR A 16 -3.29 -7.60 4.69
C THR A 16 -2.56 -7.72 6.04
N VAL A 17 -2.26 -6.60 6.71
CA VAL A 17 -1.59 -6.63 8.03
C VAL A 17 -2.51 -7.17 9.14
N LEU A 18 -3.80 -6.93 9.04
CA LEU A 18 -4.79 -7.33 10.05
C LEU A 18 -5.35 -8.73 9.83
N THR A 19 -5.23 -9.27 8.61
CA THR A 19 -5.73 -10.59 8.25
C THR A 19 -4.73 -11.69 8.61
N ASP A 20 -5.23 -12.69 9.33
CA ASP A 20 -4.50 -13.92 9.67
C ASP A 20 -5.00 -15.09 8.78
N VAL A 21 -4.22 -16.17 8.70
CA VAL A 21 -4.55 -17.41 7.98
C VAL A 21 -5.89 -18.00 8.46
N ALA A 22 -6.23 -17.79 9.73
CA ALA A 22 -7.49 -18.25 10.33
C ALA A 22 -8.68 -17.32 10.01
N ASP A 23 -8.43 -16.09 9.54
CA ASP A 23 -9.45 -15.09 9.23
C ASP A 23 -9.92 -15.18 7.78
N LEU A 24 -10.68 -16.25 7.50
CA LEU A 24 -11.31 -16.46 6.19
C LEU A 24 -12.18 -15.26 5.74
N PRO A 25 -13.01 -14.63 6.60
CA PRO A 25 -13.74 -13.42 6.24
C PRO A 25 -12.83 -12.27 5.78
N GLY A 26 -11.72 -12.04 6.48
CA GLY A 26 -10.73 -11.02 6.10
C GLY A 26 -10.08 -11.30 4.75
N LEU A 27 -9.72 -12.56 4.49
CA LEU A 27 -9.13 -12.98 3.21
C LEU A 27 -10.10 -12.82 2.04
N VAL A 28 -11.38 -13.17 2.23
CA VAL A 28 -12.41 -12.98 1.20
C VAL A 28 -12.62 -11.49 0.94
N ALA A 29 -12.69 -10.67 1.99
CA ALA A 29 -12.81 -9.22 1.82
C ALA A 29 -11.59 -8.63 1.09
N LEU A 30 -10.37 -9.12 1.37
CA LEU A 30 -9.15 -8.72 0.67
C LEU A 30 -9.22 -9.07 -0.83
N GLN A 31 -9.67 -10.27 -1.16
CA GLN A 31 -9.88 -10.71 -2.54
C GLN A 31 -10.89 -9.81 -3.28
N GLU A 32 -12.04 -9.54 -2.66
CA GLU A 32 -13.10 -8.72 -3.24
C GLU A 32 -12.61 -7.29 -3.49
N GLN A 33 -11.93 -6.68 -2.52
CA GLN A 33 -11.37 -5.33 -2.66
C GLN A 33 -10.31 -5.26 -3.76
N ALA A 34 -9.41 -6.24 -3.82
CA ALA A 34 -8.37 -6.31 -4.85
C ALA A 34 -8.97 -6.50 -6.26
N THR A 35 -10.02 -7.31 -6.39
CA THR A 35 -10.72 -7.54 -7.65
C THR A 35 -11.50 -6.30 -8.10
N SER A 36 -12.16 -5.62 -7.16
CA SER A 36 -12.83 -4.34 -7.42
C SER A 36 -11.83 -3.27 -7.88
N LEU A 37 -10.68 -3.16 -7.22
CA LEU A 37 -9.63 -2.22 -7.61
C LEU A 37 -9.07 -2.53 -9.01
N ALA A 38 -8.87 -3.81 -9.34
CA ALA A 38 -8.43 -4.21 -10.67
C ALA A 38 -9.41 -3.77 -11.76
N SER A 39 -10.71 -3.99 -11.56
CA SER A 39 -11.75 -3.58 -12.51
C SER A 39 -11.76 -2.08 -12.74
N GLU A 40 -11.65 -1.27 -11.68
CA GLU A 40 -11.58 0.19 -11.79
C GLU A 40 -10.32 0.67 -12.54
N LEU A 41 -9.19 -0.02 -12.35
CA LEU A 41 -7.94 0.28 -13.04
C LEU A 41 -7.98 -0.11 -14.52
N ASP A 42 -8.65 -1.21 -14.87
CA ASP A 42 -8.89 -1.59 -16.26
C ASP A 42 -9.75 -0.55 -16.98
N GLU A 43 -10.83 -0.08 -16.34
CA GLU A 43 -11.66 1.02 -16.86
C GLU A 43 -10.85 2.32 -17.06
N GLY A 44 -9.84 2.54 -16.22
CA GLY A 44 -8.88 3.64 -16.31
C GLY A 44 -7.73 3.46 -17.31
N ASN A 45 -7.67 2.35 -18.07
CA ASN A 45 -6.55 1.96 -18.93
C ASN A 45 -5.20 1.78 -18.21
N ALA A 46 -5.20 1.52 -16.90
CA ALA A 46 -4.02 1.25 -16.09
C ALA A 46 -3.74 -0.27 -15.98
N THR A 47 -3.64 -0.95 -17.11
CA THR A 47 -3.63 -2.42 -17.21
C THR A 47 -2.50 -3.09 -16.41
N GLU A 48 -1.31 -2.50 -16.36
CA GLU A 48 -0.19 -3.03 -15.57
C GLU A 48 -0.48 -3.02 -14.07
N VAL A 49 -1.12 -1.95 -13.59
CA VAL A 49 -1.50 -1.77 -12.19
C VAL A 49 -2.70 -2.67 -11.85
N ALA A 50 -3.63 -2.83 -12.79
CA ALA A 50 -4.76 -3.75 -12.67
C ALA A 50 -4.30 -5.20 -12.48
N GLU A 51 -3.27 -5.64 -13.21
CA GLU A 51 -2.75 -7.01 -13.07
C GLU A 51 -2.09 -7.26 -11.71
N LEU A 52 -1.42 -6.25 -11.12
CA LEU A 52 -0.90 -6.35 -9.76
C LEU A 52 -2.05 -6.50 -8.74
N ALA A 53 -3.13 -5.74 -8.89
CA ALA A 53 -4.31 -5.88 -8.03
C ALA A 53 -4.97 -7.27 -8.20
N ARG A 54 -5.06 -7.80 -9.42
CA ARG A 54 -5.53 -9.18 -9.65
C ARG A 54 -4.63 -10.24 -9.02
N GLN A 55 -3.33 -10.00 -9.01
CA GLN A 55 -2.36 -10.93 -8.40
C GLN A 55 -2.61 -11.05 -6.89
N ILE A 56 -2.93 -9.96 -6.20
CA ILE A 56 -3.33 -9.98 -4.79
C ILE A 56 -4.59 -10.84 -4.61
N GLY A 57 -5.62 -10.62 -5.43
CA GLY A 57 -6.86 -11.39 -5.37
C GLY A 57 -6.64 -12.90 -5.56
N LYS A 58 -5.81 -13.30 -6.53
CA LYS A 58 -5.47 -14.71 -6.79
C LYS A 58 -4.72 -15.35 -5.62
N LEU A 59 -3.80 -14.61 -4.98
CA LEU A 59 -3.07 -15.11 -3.82
C LEU A 59 -4.01 -15.30 -2.62
N ALA A 60 -4.88 -14.31 -2.34
CA ALA A 60 -5.87 -14.41 -1.28
C ALA A 60 -6.84 -15.58 -1.50
N GLU A 61 -7.34 -15.76 -2.73
CA GLU A 61 -8.17 -16.91 -3.12
C GLU A 61 -7.42 -18.24 -2.94
N GLY A 62 -6.15 -18.30 -3.32
CA GLY A 62 -5.33 -19.50 -3.15
C GLY A 62 -5.12 -19.91 -1.69
N ILE A 63 -5.06 -18.93 -0.78
CA ILE A 63 -5.03 -19.17 0.68
C ILE A 63 -6.39 -19.71 1.15
N VAL A 64 -7.50 -19.07 0.75
CA VAL A 64 -8.87 -19.48 1.12
C VAL A 64 -9.19 -20.89 0.65
N LEU A 65 -8.85 -21.21 -0.60
CA LEU A 65 -9.07 -22.53 -1.20
C LEU A 65 -8.04 -23.58 -0.75
N ARG A 66 -7.05 -23.19 0.07
CA ARG A 66 -5.95 -24.04 0.53
C ARG A 66 -5.20 -24.72 -0.62
N THR A 67 -5.12 -24.06 -1.77
CA THR A 67 -4.38 -24.55 -2.96
C THR A 67 -2.91 -24.17 -2.90
N LEU A 68 -2.56 -23.20 -2.04
CA LEU A 68 -1.19 -22.80 -1.78
C LEU A 68 -0.59 -23.61 -0.61
N PRO A 69 0.56 -24.27 -0.79
CA PRO A 69 1.18 -25.09 0.24
C PRO A 69 1.87 -24.26 1.33
N ASP A 70 2.24 -23.02 1.02
CA ASP A 70 2.95 -22.10 1.91
C ASP A 70 2.19 -20.78 1.98
N VAL A 71 1.43 -20.61 3.06
CA VAL A 71 0.58 -19.44 3.29
C VAL A 71 1.41 -18.24 3.71
N ASP A 72 2.47 -18.43 4.48
CA ASP A 72 3.36 -17.35 4.92
C ASP A 72 4.08 -16.72 3.71
N ALA A 73 4.56 -17.55 2.78
CA ALA A 73 5.12 -17.08 1.53
C ALA A 73 4.09 -16.31 0.68
N ALA A 74 2.81 -16.75 0.69
CA ALA A 74 1.74 -16.06 -0.03
C ALA A 74 1.45 -14.66 0.55
N PHE A 75 1.42 -14.52 1.87
CA PHE A 75 1.26 -13.21 2.53
C PHE A 75 2.45 -12.28 2.26
N GLN A 76 3.68 -12.80 2.31
CA GLN A 76 4.86 -12.02 1.93
C GLN A 76 4.80 -11.53 0.49
N GLU A 77 4.30 -12.37 -0.42
CA GLU A 77 4.14 -12.00 -1.82
C GLU A 77 3.03 -10.95 -2.01
N ILE A 78 1.91 -11.07 -1.31
CA ILE A 78 0.87 -10.03 -1.27
C ILE A 78 1.48 -8.69 -0.82
N GLY A 79 2.28 -8.68 0.25
CA GLY A 79 2.97 -7.48 0.74
C GLY A 79 3.85 -6.83 -0.34
N LYS A 80 4.69 -7.62 -1.03
CA LYS A 80 5.53 -7.11 -2.12
C LYS A 80 4.72 -6.54 -3.28
N VAL A 81 3.59 -7.16 -3.62
CA VAL A 81 2.73 -6.68 -4.71
C VAL A 81 2.07 -5.35 -4.31
N ILE A 82 1.66 -5.20 -3.05
CA ILE A 82 1.15 -3.94 -2.50
C ILE A 82 2.22 -2.85 -2.55
N ASP A 83 3.47 -3.14 -2.17
CA ASP A 83 4.58 -2.18 -2.27
C ASP A 83 4.79 -1.70 -3.71
N ARG A 84 4.68 -2.62 -4.69
CA ARG A 84 4.78 -2.28 -6.12
C ARG A 84 3.59 -1.44 -6.59
N LEU A 85 2.38 -1.69 -6.08
CA LEU A 85 1.19 -0.88 -6.35
C LEU A 85 1.37 0.54 -5.81
N GLN A 86 1.91 0.70 -4.59
CA GLN A 86 2.21 2.00 -4.00
C GLN A 86 3.28 2.76 -4.80
N ALA A 87 4.32 2.06 -5.26
CA ALA A 87 5.36 2.66 -6.11
C ALA A 87 4.86 3.05 -7.52
N SER A 88 3.80 2.41 -8.00
CA SER A 88 3.18 2.71 -9.30
C SER A 88 2.22 3.90 -9.24
N ALA A 89 1.87 4.38 -8.03
CA ALA A 89 1.18 5.63 -7.88
C ALA A 89 2.11 6.77 -8.33
N PRO A 90 1.67 7.71 -9.18
CA PRO A 90 2.44 8.92 -9.42
C PRO A 90 2.68 9.61 -8.06
N PRO A 91 3.83 10.26 -7.84
CA PRO A 91 4.09 10.95 -6.60
C PRO A 91 3.03 12.05 -6.44
N SER A 92 2.01 11.77 -5.63
CA SER A 92 1.24 12.82 -4.95
C SER A 92 2.31 13.67 -4.28
N GLY A 93 2.36 14.96 -4.63
CA GLY A 93 3.42 15.90 -4.27
C GLY A 93 3.55 16.23 -2.78
N ASP A 94 3.36 15.26 -1.90
CA ASP A 94 3.66 15.30 -0.49
C ASP A 94 4.64 14.17 -0.18
N ALA A 95 5.89 14.41 -0.55
CA ALA A 95 7.02 13.67 -0.04
C ALA A 95 7.16 14.00 1.45
N ALA A 96 6.41 13.29 2.30
CA ALA A 96 6.64 13.29 3.73
C ALA A 96 6.32 11.92 4.32
N SER A 97 7.40 11.23 4.69
CA SER A 97 7.47 10.15 5.69
C SER A 97 7.18 8.72 5.21
N ASN A 98 8.20 8.07 4.67
CA ASN A 98 8.90 7.02 5.43
C ASN A 98 10.21 6.61 4.72
N PRO A 99 11.38 7.08 5.16
CA PRO A 99 12.64 6.48 4.77
C PRO A 99 12.92 5.23 5.62
N VAL A 100 13.37 4.20 4.91
CA VAL A 100 14.11 3.02 5.37
C VAL A 100 15.05 3.36 6.55
N PRO A 101 15.16 2.53 7.60
CA PRO A 101 16.08 2.79 8.69
C PRO A 101 17.49 2.37 8.29
N ASP A 102 18.31 3.31 7.80
CA ASP A 102 19.77 3.25 7.98
C ASP A 102 20.43 4.66 7.81
N ALA A 103 21.17 5.06 8.84
CA ALA A 103 22.20 6.11 8.88
C ALA A 103 21.77 7.61 8.98
N PRO A 104 22.59 8.45 9.65
CA PRO A 104 22.12 9.56 10.50
C PRO A 104 21.83 10.88 9.77
N SER A 105 20.67 11.43 10.10
CA SER A 105 20.18 12.77 9.75
C SER A 105 21.12 13.88 10.21
N THR A 106 21.59 14.72 9.29
CA THR A 106 22.05 16.09 9.59
C THR A 106 21.75 17.05 8.44
N THR A 107 20.47 17.35 8.26
CA THR A 107 20.03 18.63 7.72
C THR A 107 18.80 19.04 8.50
N THR A 108 19.02 19.41 9.76
CA THR A 108 18.08 20.25 10.49
C THR A 108 17.90 21.52 9.67
N ASP A 109 16.73 21.67 9.08
CA ASP A 109 16.26 22.84 8.36
C ASP A 109 16.43 24.10 9.21
N MET A 110 17.57 24.77 9.03
CA MET A 110 17.95 25.95 9.79
C MET A 110 17.02 27.13 9.47
N GLU A 111 16.24 27.07 8.38
CA GLU A 111 15.20 28.03 8.01
C GLU A 111 13.92 27.91 8.87
N LEU A 112 13.56 26.69 9.32
CA LEU A 112 12.40 26.47 10.20
C LEU A 112 12.65 26.96 11.63
N VAL A 113 13.92 26.99 12.07
CA VAL A 113 14.29 27.50 13.39
C VAL A 113 14.26 29.04 13.42
N SER A 114 14.65 29.71 12.33
CA SER A 114 14.62 31.17 12.24
C SER A 114 13.20 31.76 12.22
N SER A 115 12.20 31.01 11.75
CA SER A 115 10.81 31.46 11.73
C SER A 115 10.12 31.39 13.10
N TRP A 116 10.59 30.53 14.00
CA TRP A 116 10.09 30.47 15.39
C TRP A 116 10.67 31.55 16.29
N ILE A 117 11.95 31.93 16.11
CA ILE A 117 12.59 32.95 16.94
C ILE A 117 12.01 34.35 16.69
N SER A 118 11.62 34.67 15.45
CA SER A 118 11.02 35.98 15.12
C SER A 118 9.61 36.19 15.67
N SER A 119 8.90 35.15 16.14
CA SER A 119 7.53 35.27 16.64
C SER A 119 7.43 35.44 18.16
N CYS A 120 8.56 35.55 18.87
CA CYS A 120 8.60 35.76 20.33
C CYS A 120 9.12 37.15 20.76
N ASP A 121 9.43 38.05 19.83
CA ASP A 121 9.70 39.46 20.14
C ASP A 121 8.60 40.33 19.53
N GLY A 122 7.48 40.41 20.26
CA GLY A 122 6.30 41.22 19.97
C GLY A 122 5.47 41.39 21.24
#